data_AF-A0AAX2I3Z0-F1
#
_entry.id   AF-A0AAX2I3Z0-F1
#
_cell.length_a   1.000
_cell.length_b   1.000
_cell.length_c   1.000
_cell.angle_alpha   90.00
_cell.angle_beta   90.00
_cell.angle_gamma   90.00
#
_symmetry.space_group_name_H-M   'P 1'
#
loop_
_entity.id
_entity.type
_entity.pdbx_description
1 polymer ?
#
loop_
_entity_poly.entity_id
_entity_poly.type
_entity_poly.pdbx_seq_one_letter_code
_entity_poly.pdbx_strand_id
1 'polypeptide(L)'
;MAWLYISLSVVSLFFYYYVVSHLLYSKNIYLNISSLAFTCLFSIFHYSAFISDRIPLFGINTEDNDFLHYITLLFSYSYAIPFIIAYKKLYNKK
;
A
#
# COMPACT_ATOMS: atom_id res chain seq x y z
N MET A 1 -13.62 -8.79 12.29
CA MET A 1 -12.20 -8.92 11.88
C MET A 1 -11.95 -8.37 10.47
N ALA A 2 -12.75 -8.73 9.46
CA ALA A 2 -12.67 -8.14 8.11
C ALA A 2 -12.68 -6.59 8.11
N TRP A 3 -13.65 -5.98 8.78
CA TRP A 3 -13.76 -4.51 8.89
C TRP A 3 -12.55 -3.85 9.54
N LEU A 4 -11.94 -4.51 10.53
CA LEU A 4 -10.73 -3.99 11.18
C LEU A 4 -9.55 -3.97 10.21
N TYR A 5 -9.37 -5.01 9.40
CA TYR A 5 -8.37 -5.03 8.33
C TYR A 5 -8.61 -3.92 7.31
N ILE A 6 -9.86 -3.74 6.86
CA ILE A 6 -10.24 -2.70 5.89
C ILE A 6 -9.93 -1.31 6.46
N SER A 7 -10.38 -1.03 7.69
CA SER A 7 -10.13 0.27 8.34
C SER A 7 -8.64 0.54 8.52
N LEU A 8 -7.86 -0.46 8.95
CA LEU A 8 -6.41 -0.32 9.09
C LEU A 8 -5.73 -0.08 7.73
N SER A 9 -6.18 -0.77 6.68
CA SER A 9 -5.63 -0.63 5.31
C SER A 9 -5.94 0.75 4.72
N VAL A 10 -7.11 1.31 5.03
CA VAL A 10 -7.47 2.69 4.63
C VAL A 10 -6.61 3.70 5.40
N VAL A 11 -6.48 3.56 6.72
CA VAL A 11 -5.63 4.44 7.53
C VAL A 11 -4.17 4.38 7.09
N SER A 12 -3.66 3.18 6.79
CA SER A 12 -2.28 3.01 6.33
C SER A 12 -2.05 3.65 4.96
N LEU A 13 -3.03 3.68 4.05
CA LEU A 13 -2.91 4.41 2.77
C LEU A 13 -2.66 5.92 2.98
N PHE A 14 -3.35 6.55 3.94
CA PHE A 14 -3.14 7.97 4.26
C PHE A 14 -1.75 8.22 4.83
N PHE A 15 -1.32 7.39 5.79
CA PHE A 15 0.01 7.49 6.38
C PHE A 15 1.10 7.22 5.34
N TYR A 16 0.89 6.22 4.50
CA TYR A 16 1.78 5.87 3.40
C TYR A 16 1.95 7.02 2.40
N TYR A 17 0.88 7.72 2.02
CA TYR A 17 0.97 8.90 1.16
C TYR A 17 1.90 9.96 1.75
N TYR A 18 1.77 10.24 3.05
CA TYR A 18 2.61 11.21 3.74
C TYR A 18 4.08 10.81 3.70
N VAL A 19 4.39 9.56 4.05
CA VAL A 19 5.76 9.02 4.06
C VAL A 19 6.38 9.03 2.66
N VAL A 20 5.69 8.46 1.67
CA VAL A 20 6.20 8.36 0.30
C VAL A 20 6.38 9.74 -0.32
N SER A 21 5.47 10.68 -0.08
CA SER A 21 5.64 12.06 -0.55
C SER A 21 6.91 12.69 0.03
N HIS A 22 7.18 12.49 1.32
CA HIS A 22 8.36 13.05 1.96
C HIS A 22 9.67 12.43 1.45
N LEU A 23 9.67 11.10 1.27
CA LEU A 23 10.81 10.37 0.70
C LEU A 23 11.10 10.80 -0.74
N LEU A 24 10.06 10.89 -1.58
CA LEU A 24 10.17 11.20 -3.00
C LEU A 24 10.54 12.67 -3.29
N TYR A 25 10.18 13.60 -2.41
CA TYR A 25 10.57 15.01 -2.55
C TYR A 25 11.99 15.29 -2.07
N SER A 26 12.68 14.28 -1.55
CA SER A 26 14.08 14.42 -1.17
C SER A 26 14.96 14.67 -2.39
N LYS A 27 16.01 15.48 -2.19
CA LYS A 27 17.09 15.63 -3.18
C LYS A 27 18.00 14.40 -3.23
N ASN A 28 17.90 13.51 -2.24
CA ASN A 28 18.70 12.29 -2.16
C ASN A 28 18.04 11.16 -2.97
N ILE A 29 18.75 10.66 -3.99
CA ILE A 29 18.27 9.58 -4.85
C ILE A 29 17.97 8.28 -4.10
N TYR A 30 18.72 7.98 -3.03
CA TYR A 30 18.48 6.79 -2.22
C TYR A 30 17.12 6.85 -1.52
N LEU A 31 16.69 8.03 -1.05
CA LEU A 31 15.37 8.21 -0.44
C LEU A 31 14.25 8.07 -1.49
N ASN A 32 14.48 8.53 -2.71
CA ASN A 32 13.55 8.34 -3.82
C ASN A 32 13.40 6.85 -4.17
N ILE A 33 14.51 6.11 -4.23
CA ILE A 33 14.48 4.65 -4.45
C ILE A 33 13.78 3.95 -3.28
N SER A 34 14.03 4.37 -2.03
CA SER A 34 13.33 3.83 -0.86
C SER A 34 11.82 4.05 -0.93
N SER A 35 11.37 5.17 -1.51
CA SER A 35 9.93 5.40 -1.71
C SER A 35 9.28 4.36 -2.63
N LEU A 36 9.98 3.95 -3.70
CA LEU A 36 9.53 2.89 -4.59
C LEU A 36 9.57 1.52 -3.90
N ALA A 37 10.63 1.25 -3.13
CA ALA A 37 10.73 0.02 -2.34
C ALA A 37 9.59 -0.09 -1.32
N PHE A 38 9.22 1.02 -0.67
CA PHE A 38 8.05 1.10 0.21
C PHE A 38 6.76 0.76 -0.52
N THR A 39 6.55 1.31 -1.73
CA THR A 39 5.40 0.95 -2.58
C THR A 39 5.32 -0.56 -2.80
N CYS A 40 6.41 -1.16 -3.24
CA CYS A 40 6.46 -2.60 -3.52
C CYS A 40 6.19 -3.43 -2.26
N LEU A 41 6.76 -3.05 -1.11
CA LEU A 41 6.56 -3.78 0.14
C LEU A 41 5.10 -3.83 0.57
N PHE A 42 4.41 -2.68 0.56
CA PHE A 42 2.98 -2.65 0.91
C PHE A 42 2.12 -3.38 -0.12
N SER A 43 2.39 -3.22 -1.41
CA SER A 43 1.69 -3.98 -2.46
C SER A 43 1.87 -5.49 -2.28
N ILE A 44 3.09 -5.97 -2.04
CA ILE A 44 3.40 -7.39 -1.81
C ILE A 44 2.70 -7.91 -0.55
N PHE A 45 2.63 -7.11 0.52
CA PHE A 45 1.92 -7.49 1.74
C PHE A 45 0.43 -7.78 1.49
N HIS A 46 -0.25 -6.93 0.73
CA HIS A 46 -1.65 -7.13 0.40
C HIS A 46 -1.85 -8.25 -0.64
N TYR A 47 -0.93 -8.38 -1.59
CA TYR A 47 -0.97 -9.43 -2.62
C TYR A 47 -0.68 -10.83 -2.04
N SER A 48 0.17 -10.94 -1.02
CA SER A 48 0.38 -12.22 -0.34
C SER A 48 -0.86 -12.66 0.44
N ALA A 49 -1.64 -11.71 0.97
CA ALA A 49 -2.93 -12.02 1.58
C ALA A 49 -3.95 -12.57 0.56
N PHE A 50 -3.94 -12.05 -0.68
CA PHE A 50 -4.73 -12.57 -1.78
C PHE A 50 -4.34 -14.00 -2.18
N ILE A 51 -3.04 -14.29 -2.31
CA ILE A 51 -2.56 -15.63 -2.73
C ILE A 51 -2.74 -16.69 -1.65
N SER A 52 -2.53 -16.33 -0.39
CA SER A 52 -2.48 -17.30 0.72
C SER A 52 -3.82 -17.51 1.42
N ASP A 53 -4.86 -16.81 0.96
CA ASP A 53 -6.16 -16.69 1.63
C ASP A 53 -6.06 -16.32 3.11
N ARG A 54 -4.97 -15.65 3.50
CA ARG A 54 -4.67 -15.34 4.90
C ARG A 54 -4.01 -13.99 5.05
N ILE A 55 -4.55 -13.17 5.93
CA ILE A 55 -3.95 -11.88 6.27
C ILE A 55 -2.74 -12.12 7.21
N PRO A 56 -1.48 -11.83 6.79
CA PRO A 56 -0.28 -12.32 7.48
C PRO A 56 -0.07 -11.83 8.92
N LEU A 57 -0.63 -10.67 9.29
CA LEU A 57 -0.46 -10.09 10.63
C LEU A 57 -1.58 -10.44 11.62
N PHE A 58 -2.74 -10.88 11.12
CA PHE A 58 -3.93 -11.08 11.95
C PHE A 58 -4.44 -12.52 11.92
N GLY A 59 -3.84 -13.40 11.10
CA GLY A 59 -4.26 -14.79 10.97
C GLY A 59 -5.71 -14.95 10.47
N ILE A 60 -6.26 -13.92 9.83
CA ILE A 60 -7.64 -13.91 9.35
C ILE A 60 -7.67 -14.72 8.05
N ASN A 61 -8.47 -15.80 8.01
CA ASN A 61 -8.74 -16.57 6.80
C ASN A 61 -9.72 -15.79 5.89
N THR A 62 -9.45 -15.75 4.60
CA THR A 62 -10.30 -15.12 3.57
C THR A 62 -10.95 -16.11 2.61
N GLU A 63 -10.65 -17.40 2.75
CA GLU A 63 -11.09 -18.50 1.86
C GLU A 63 -12.61 -18.53 1.64
N ASP A 64 -13.40 -18.36 2.69
CA ASP A 64 -14.88 -18.35 2.62
C ASP A 64 -15.48 -16.92 2.45
N ASN A 65 -14.65 -15.92 2.13
CA ASN A 65 -15.07 -14.52 2.06
C ASN A 65 -14.53 -13.83 0.80
N ASP A 66 -15.20 -14.09 -0.33
CA ASP A 66 -14.87 -13.52 -1.64
C ASP A 66 -14.68 -12.01 -1.60
N PHE A 67 -15.55 -11.29 -0.88
CA PHE A 67 -15.45 -9.84 -0.76
C PHE A 67 -14.12 -9.43 -0.13
N LEU A 68 -13.76 -10.06 0.99
CA LEU A 68 -12.51 -9.77 1.69
C LEU A 68 -11.29 -10.19 0.85
N HIS A 69 -11.36 -11.35 0.18
CA HIS A 69 -10.34 -11.86 -0.72
C HIS A 69 -10.04 -10.83 -1.83
N TYR A 70 -11.05 -10.37 -2.59
CA TYR A 70 -10.84 -9.36 -3.64
C TYR A 70 -10.48 -7.97 -3.10
N ILE A 71 -10.93 -7.61 -1.91
CA ILE A 71 -10.50 -6.38 -1.22
C ILE A 71 -8.97 -6.38 -0.99
N THR A 72 -8.36 -7.52 -0.66
CA THR A 72 -6.90 -7.58 -0.47
C THR A 72 -6.15 -7.27 -1.77
N LEU A 73 -6.63 -7.77 -2.91
CA LEU A 73 -6.10 -7.44 -4.24
C LEU A 73 -6.31 -5.96 -4.60
N LEU A 74 -7.49 -5.40 -4.30
CA LEU A 74 -7.73 -3.97 -4.51
C LEU A 74 -6.74 -3.13 -3.71
N PHE A 75 -6.48 -3.48 -2.45
CA PHE A 75 -5.49 -2.79 -1.64
C PHE A 75 -4.08 -2.94 -2.22
N SER A 76 -3.68 -4.09 -2.76
CA SER A 76 -2.33 -4.24 -3.34
C SER A 76 -2.07 -3.25 -4.47
N TYR A 77 -3.06 -2.98 -5.32
CA TYR A 77 -2.94 -1.97 -6.37
C TYR A 77 -3.06 -0.54 -5.85
N SER A 78 -3.83 -0.32 -4.78
CA SER A 78 -4.12 1.02 -4.26
C SER A 78 -2.87 1.75 -3.77
N TYR A 79 -1.82 1.06 -3.30
CA TYR A 79 -0.56 1.71 -2.86
C TYR A 79 0.26 2.34 -4.00
N ALA A 80 -0.03 1.99 -5.27
CA ALA A 80 0.56 2.70 -6.40
C ALA A 80 0.00 4.12 -6.55
N ILE A 81 -1.27 4.35 -6.16
CA ILE A 81 -1.97 5.63 -6.37
C ILE A 81 -1.27 6.78 -5.61
N PRO A 82 -1.00 6.69 -4.29
CA PRO A 82 -0.32 7.76 -3.56
C PRO A 82 1.08 8.07 -4.11
N PHE A 83 1.81 7.03 -4.57
CA PHE A 83 3.11 7.20 -5.20
C PHE A 83 3.00 8.00 -6.50
N ILE A 84 2.06 7.66 -7.38
CA ILE A 84 1.82 8.37 -8.65
C ILE A 84 1.42 9.82 -8.40
N ILE A 85 0.54 10.07 -7.43
CA ILE A 85 0.12 11.43 -7.05
C ILE A 85 1.32 12.25 -6.56
N ALA A 86 2.13 11.69 -5.66
CA ALA A 86 3.34 12.35 -5.15
C ALA A 86 4.34 12.63 -6.28
N TYR A 87 4.56 11.65 -7.17
CA TYR A 87 5.47 11.79 -8.31
C TYR A 87 5.04 12.90 -9.27
N LYS A 88 3.77 12.92 -9.66
CA LYS A 88 3.21 13.97 -10.53
C LYS A 88 3.39 15.36 -9.91
N LYS A 89 3.17 15.48 -8.60
CA LYS A 89 3.35 16.75 -7.88
C LYS A 89 4.81 17.18 -7.77
N LEU A 90 5.76 16.23 -7.68
CA LEU A 90 7.20 16.54 -7.76
C LEU A 90 7.56 17.10 -9.13
N TYR A 91 7.10 16.44 -10.19
CA TYR A 91 7.41 16.84 -11.57
C TYR A 91 6.87 18.23 -11.89
N ASN A 92 5.61 18.51 -11.53
CA ASN A 92 4.99 19.82 -11.74
C ASN A 92 5.60 20.96 -10.89
N LYS A 93 6.41 20.64 -9.88
CA LYS A 93 7.11 21.62 -9.04
C LYS A 93 8.51 21.98 -9.58
N LYS A 94 9.06 21.18 -10.49
CA LYS A 94 10.36 21.41 -11.13
C LYS A 94 10.17 22.15 -12.44
#